data_AF-A0A520JS82-F1
#
_entry.id   AF-A0A520JS82-F1
#
_cell.length_a   1.000
_cell.length_b   1.000
_cell.length_c   1.000
_cell.angle_alpha   90.00
_cell.angle_beta   90.00
_cell.angle_gamma   90.00
#
_symmetry.space_group_name_H-M   'P 1'
#
loop_
_entity.id
_entity.type
_entity.pdbx_description
1 polymer ?
#
loop_
_entity_poly.entity_id
_entity_poly.type
_entity_poly.pdbx_seq_one_letter_code
_entity_poly.pdbx_strand_id
1 'polypeptide(L)'
;MIKKLLPIWYNVQKKDIEELSPGLSGIVGIVSSNINIDVFEKVRKILSKNAPTIGIIPIYQYPKYLFLSGHGEIVIGNPDGPATSLWELIIHLESDEYPIFIEGELFLKEDILIYAANSIMHIPEVVERFVGSKGRLNILETLKREGVYISE
;
A
#
# COMPACT_ATOMS: atom_id res chain seq x y z
N MET A 1 -24.16 25.36 -7.79
CA MET A 1 -22.94 26.08 -7.34
C MET A 1 -21.76 25.47 -8.08
N ILE A 2 -21.10 26.23 -8.95
CA ILE A 2 -19.97 25.71 -9.76
C ILE A 2 -18.77 25.53 -8.81
N LYS A 3 -18.28 24.28 -8.67
CA LYS A 3 -17.09 23.97 -7.88
C LYS A 3 -15.88 24.62 -8.57
N LYS A 4 -15.24 25.59 -7.92
CA LYS A 4 -13.95 26.13 -8.37
C LYS A 4 -12.89 25.07 -8.09
N LEU A 5 -12.39 24.43 -9.13
CA LEU A 5 -11.22 23.56 -9.03
C LEU A 5 -9.99 24.42 -8.75
N LEU A 6 -9.10 23.96 -7.87
CA LEU A 6 -7.75 24.50 -7.73
C LEU A 6 -6.79 23.55 -8.45
N PRO A 7 -6.59 23.71 -9.77
CA PRO A 7 -5.64 22.88 -10.49
C PRO A 7 -4.21 23.22 -10.04
N ILE A 8 -3.44 22.19 -9.71
CA ILE A 8 -2.03 22.30 -9.31
C ILE A 8 -1.20 21.72 -10.45
N TRP A 9 -0.25 22.50 -10.96
CA TRP A 9 0.65 22.10 -12.05
C TRP A 9 2.05 21.84 -11.51
N TYR A 10 2.70 20.77 -11.98
CA TYR A 10 4.03 20.36 -11.54
C TYR A 10 5.09 20.74 -12.55
N ASN A 11 6.15 21.43 -12.11
CA ASN A 11 7.29 21.85 -12.93
C ASN A 11 6.94 22.74 -14.14
N VAL A 12 5.85 23.50 -14.05
CA VAL A 12 5.39 24.45 -15.08
C VAL A 12 5.38 25.85 -14.48
N GLN A 13 5.91 26.84 -15.19
CA GLN A 13 5.82 28.23 -14.74
C GLN A 13 4.44 28.80 -15.06
N LYS A 14 4.00 29.78 -14.26
CA LYS A 14 2.72 30.47 -14.49
C LYS A 14 2.60 31.02 -15.91
N LYS A 15 3.72 31.52 -16.46
CA LYS A 15 3.79 32.06 -17.82
C LYS A 15 3.46 31.01 -18.89
N ASP A 16 3.94 29.77 -18.73
CA ASP A 16 3.67 28.68 -19.67
C ASP A 16 2.17 28.32 -19.70
N ILE A 17 1.48 28.41 -18.55
CA ILE A 17 0.04 28.14 -18.42
C ILE A 17 -0.80 29.27 -19.04
N GLU A 18 -0.39 30.52 -18.79
CA GLU A 18 -1.07 31.70 -19.33
C GLU A 18 -0.92 31.81 -20.85
N GLU A 19 0.20 31.36 -21.42
CA GLU A 19 0.42 31.26 -22.87
C GLU A 19 -0.46 30.17 -23.52
N LEU A 20 -0.67 29.03 -22.86
CA LEU A 20 -1.53 27.95 -23.35
C LEU A 20 -3.03 28.30 -23.31
N SER A 21 -3.48 29.02 -22.29
CA SER A 21 -4.86 29.51 -22.23
C SER A 21 -5.00 30.73 -21.31
N PRO A 22 -5.36 31.91 -21.85
CA PRO A 22 -5.57 33.13 -21.06
C PRO A 22 -6.64 33.00 -19.96
N GLY A 23 -7.58 32.06 -20.14
CA GLY A 23 -8.65 31.75 -19.19
C GLY A 23 -8.17 31.06 -17.90
N LEU A 24 -6.90 30.64 -17.84
CA LEU A 24 -6.29 29.97 -16.69
C LEU A 24 -5.52 30.92 -15.75
N SER A 25 -5.52 32.23 -16.03
CA SER A 25 -4.81 33.29 -15.28
C SER A 25 -5.16 33.41 -13.79
N GLY A 26 -6.27 32.80 -13.35
CA GLY A 26 -6.70 32.75 -11.95
C GLY A 26 -6.14 31.58 -11.13
N ILE A 27 -5.29 30.73 -11.72
CA ILE A 27 -4.78 29.50 -11.09
C ILE A 27 -3.44 29.78 -10.39
N VAL A 28 -3.32 29.31 -9.14
CA VAL A 28 -2.08 29.39 -8.37
C VAL A 28 -1.20 28.20 -8.74
N GLY A 29 -0.14 28.43 -9.51
CA GLY A 29 0.91 27.45 -9.78
C GLY A 29 1.93 27.41 -8.63
N ILE A 30 2.26 26.22 -8.15
CA ILE A 30 3.34 26.03 -7.17
C ILE A 30 4.57 25.55 -7.93
N VAL A 31 5.58 26.41 -8.05
CA VAL A 31 6.88 26.02 -8.61
C VAL A 31 7.73 25.49 -7.46
N SER A 32 7.85 24.16 -7.36
CA SER A 32 8.80 23.51 -6.45
C SER A 32 9.52 22.39 -7.18
N SER A 33 10.86 22.41 -7.13
CA SER A 33 11.71 21.31 -7.58
C SER A 33 11.66 20.09 -6.65
N ASN A 34 11.11 20.26 -5.45
CA ASN A 34 10.88 19.22 -4.46
C ASN A 34 9.45 19.35 -3.94
N ILE A 35 8.47 18.76 -4.62
CA ILE A 35 7.17 18.51 -3.99
C ILE A 35 7.38 17.38 -2.99
N ASN A 36 7.68 17.77 -1.75
CA ASN A 36 7.53 16.87 -0.62
C ASN A 36 6.02 16.68 -0.38
N ILE A 37 5.60 15.43 -0.15
CA ILE A 37 4.23 15.05 0.21
C ILE A 37 3.67 15.90 1.36
N ASP A 38 4.55 16.40 2.22
CA ASP A 38 4.23 17.32 3.32
C ASP A 38 3.56 18.63 2.87
N VAL A 39 3.90 19.16 1.69
CA VAL A 39 3.27 20.38 1.15
C VAL A 39 1.84 20.09 0.73
N PHE A 40 1.62 18.95 0.08
CA PHE A 40 0.29 18.50 -0.31
C PHE A 40 -0.58 18.25 0.93
N GLU A 41 -0.04 17.62 1.96
CA GLU A 41 -0.75 17.39 3.23
C GLU A 41 -1.12 18.69 3.96
N LYS A 42 -0.22 19.69 3.97
CA LYS A 42 -0.51 21.02 4.53
C LYS A 42 -1.63 21.72 3.76
N VAL A 43 -1.60 21.69 2.42
CA VAL A 43 -2.65 22.28 1.57
C VAL A 43 -3.98 21.55 1.78
N ARG A 44 -3.96 20.20 1.78
CA ARG A 44 -5.14 19.37 2.03
C ARG A 44 -5.79 19.72 3.37
N LYS A 45 -5.00 19.82 4.44
CA LYS A 45 -5.47 20.16 5.80
C LYS A 45 -6.10 21.55 5.90
N ILE A 46 -5.56 22.52 5.17
CA ILE A 46 -6.13 23.88 5.12
C ILE A 46 -7.47 23.89 4.36
N LEU A 47 -7.52 23.20 3.21
CA LEU A 47 -8.72 23.14 2.37
C LEU A 47 -9.83 22.27 2.98
N SER A 48 -9.49 21.25 3.76
CA SER A 48 -10.46 20.33 4.38
C SER A 48 -11.04 20.83 5.70
N LYS A 49 -10.50 21.90 6.30
CA LYS A 49 -10.88 22.40 7.63
C LYS A 49 -12.38 22.70 7.79
N ASN A 50 -13.05 23.06 6.70
CA ASN A 50 -14.49 23.41 6.70
C ASN A 50 -15.35 22.35 5.99
N ALA A 51 -14.79 21.19 5.62
CA ALA A 51 -15.57 20.12 5.02
C ALA A 51 -16.32 19.36 6.13
N PRO A 52 -17.66 19.21 6.05
CA PRO A 52 -18.43 18.47 7.06
C PRO A 52 -18.11 16.97 7.07
N THR A 53 -17.54 16.44 6.00
CA THR A 53 -17.06 15.06 5.89
C THR A 53 -15.73 15.06 5.16
N ILE A 54 -14.74 14.35 5.71
CA ILE A 54 -13.41 14.19 5.12
C ILE A 54 -13.26 12.72 4.74
N GLY A 55 -13.10 12.44 3.45
CA GLY A 55 -12.69 11.11 2.99
C GLY A 55 -11.22 10.88 3.29
N ILE A 56 -10.90 9.76 3.93
CA ILE A 56 -9.52 9.28 4.10
C ILE A 56 -9.26 8.16 3.10
N ILE A 57 -8.07 8.15 2.50
CA ILE A 57 -7.62 6.98 1.74
C ILE A 57 -7.25 5.92 2.78
N PRO A 58 -7.96 4.79 2.82
CA PRO A 58 -7.70 3.77 3.82
C PRO A 58 -6.40 3.04 3.48
N ILE A 59 -5.66 2.66 4.53
CA ILE A 59 -4.32 2.09 4.41
C ILE A 59 -4.27 0.79 3.60
N TYR A 60 -5.37 0.04 3.53
CA TYR A 60 -5.44 -1.20 2.76
C TYR A 60 -5.25 -0.99 1.25
N GLN A 61 -5.26 0.25 0.75
CA GLN A 61 -4.97 0.54 -0.66
C GLN A 61 -3.46 0.58 -0.97
N TYR A 62 -2.57 0.64 0.02
CA TYR A 62 -1.14 0.62 -0.24
C TYR A 62 -0.64 -0.82 -0.47
N PRO A 63 0.29 -1.04 -1.43
CA PRO A 63 0.77 -2.38 -1.80
C PRO A 63 1.26 -3.23 -0.63
N LYS A 64 2.04 -2.66 0.30
CA LYS A 64 2.47 -3.36 1.52
C LYS A 64 1.31 -3.98 2.29
N TYR A 65 0.22 -3.23 2.52
CA TYR A 65 -0.90 -3.73 3.31
C TYR A 65 -1.78 -4.71 2.52
N LEU A 66 -1.83 -4.59 1.18
CA LEU A 66 -2.45 -5.63 0.33
C LEU A 66 -1.69 -6.95 0.44
N PHE A 67 -0.35 -6.89 0.39
CA PHE A 67 0.50 -8.06 0.58
C PHE A 67 0.35 -8.66 1.98
N LEU A 68 0.52 -7.87 3.04
CA LEU A 68 0.43 -8.35 4.43
C LEU A 68 -0.97 -8.85 4.81
N SER A 69 -2.03 -8.36 4.17
CA SER A 69 -3.39 -8.91 4.34
C SER A 69 -3.67 -10.13 3.46
N GLY A 70 -2.68 -10.61 2.70
CA GLY A 70 -2.78 -11.80 1.86
C GLY A 70 -3.58 -11.64 0.57
N HIS A 71 -3.88 -10.41 0.16
CA HIS A 71 -4.64 -10.10 -1.06
C HIS A 71 -3.76 -9.70 -2.26
N GLY A 72 -2.55 -9.22 -1.98
CA GLY A 72 -1.61 -8.72 -2.98
C GLY A 72 -0.30 -9.50 -3.02
N GLU A 73 0.54 -9.08 -3.94
CA GLU A 73 1.87 -9.64 -4.20
C GLU A 73 2.92 -8.52 -4.09
N ILE A 74 4.16 -8.92 -3.82
CA ILE A 74 5.34 -8.05 -3.94
C ILE A 74 6.31 -8.66 -4.93
N VAL A 75 7.15 -7.82 -5.53
CA VAL A 75 8.25 -8.27 -6.39
C VAL A 75 9.53 -8.39 -5.57
N ILE A 76 10.23 -9.52 -5.69
CA ILE A 76 11.46 -9.79 -4.94
C ILE A 76 12.67 -9.16 -5.65
N GLY A 77 13.47 -8.41 -4.90
CA GLY A 77 14.79 -7.92 -5.30
C GLY A 77 14.78 -6.66 -6.18
N ASN A 78 14.15 -6.70 -7.35
CA ASN A 78 14.07 -5.58 -8.29
C ASN A 78 12.70 -5.49 -8.97
N PRO A 79 12.33 -4.36 -9.62
CA PRO A 79 10.98 -4.17 -10.19
C PRO A 79 10.56 -5.20 -11.25
N ASP A 80 11.51 -5.86 -11.92
CA ASP A 80 11.27 -6.89 -12.95
C ASP A 80 11.49 -8.31 -12.41
N GLY A 81 11.62 -8.46 -11.08
CA GLY A 81 11.81 -9.74 -10.40
C GLY A 81 10.55 -10.61 -10.38
N PRO A 82 10.64 -11.81 -9.78
CA PRO A 82 9.47 -12.63 -9.56
C PRO A 82 8.54 -12.00 -8.52
N ALA A 83 7.23 -12.09 -8.77
CA ALA A 83 6.20 -11.75 -7.80
C ALA A 83 5.99 -12.91 -6.82
N THR A 84 5.65 -12.58 -5.57
CA THR A 84 5.26 -13.54 -4.55
C THR A 84 4.14 -12.99 -3.68
N SER A 85 3.21 -13.87 -3.29
CA SER A 85 2.22 -13.59 -2.26
C SER A 85 2.74 -13.92 -0.86
N LEU A 86 2.07 -13.40 0.17
CA LEU A 86 2.33 -13.74 1.57
C LEU A 86 2.32 -15.26 1.80
N TRP A 87 1.42 -15.95 1.10
CA TRP A 87 1.17 -17.38 1.27
C TRP A 87 2.30 -18.24 0.68
N GLU A 88 2.76 -17.89 -0.51
CA GLU A 88 3.91 -18.55 -1.15
C GLU A 88 5.18 -18.29 -0.35
N LEU A 89 5.35 -17.07 0.17
CA LEU A 89 6.48 -16.70 1.01
C LEU A 89 6.57 -17.61 2.24
N ILE A 90 5.46 -17.84 2.95
CA ILE A 90 5.44 -18.71 4.14
C ILE A 90 5.78 -20.17 3.81
N ILE A 91 5.40 -20.65 2.62
CA ILE A 91 5.68 -22.03 2.20
C ILE A 91 7.15 -22.22 1.80
N HIS A 92 7.75 -21.20 1.19
CA HIS A 92 9.05 -21.34 0.52
C HIS A 92 10.23 -20.75 1.30
N LEU A 93 10.02 -19.75 2.16
CA LEU A 93 11.12 -19.17 2.91
C LEU A 93 11.49 -20.01 4.12
N GLU A 94 12.76 -20.31 4.23
CA GLU A 94 13.38 -20.91 5.40
C GLU A 94 13.62 -19.86 6.50
N SER A 95 13.89 -20.32 7.72
CA SER A 95 13.94 -19.42 8.88
C SER A 95 15.15 -18.46 8.87
N ASP A 96 16.23 -18.82 8.18
CA ASP A 96 17.43 -18.01 8.01
C ASP A 96 17.33 -17.00 6.85
N GLU A 97 16.26 -17.05 6.07
CA GLU A 97 15.96 -16.07 5.01
C GLU A 97 15.15 -14.85 5.52
N TYR A 98 14.79 -14.85 6.81
CA TYR A 98 14.24 -13.71 7.52
C TYR A 98 15.35 -12.89 8.22
N PRO A 99 15.14 -11.58 8.47
CA PRO A 99 13.95 -10.78 8.15
C PRO A 99 13.83 -10.42 6.67
N ILE A 100 12.60 -10.16 6.24
CA ILE A 100 12.32 -9.57 4.92
C ILE A 100 12.12 -8.05 5.04
N PHE A 101 12.53 -7.30 4.02
CA PHE A 101 12.41 -5.84 3.99
C PHE A 101 11.34 -5.40 2.98
N ILE A 102 10.28 -4.74 3.46
CA ILE A 102 9.15 -4.31 2.64
C ILE A 102 8.86 -2.83 2.93
N GLU A 103 8.93 -2.00 1.89
CA GLU A 103 8.63 -0.55 1.95
C GLU A 103 9.26 0.19 3.16
N GLY A 104 10.54 -0.06 3.46
CA GLY A 104 11.23 0.66 4.53
C GLY A 104 11.19 -0.01 5.91
N GLU A 105 10.49 -1.14 6.05
CA GLU A 105 10.30 -1.86 7.32
C GLU A 105 10.85 -3.29 7.24
N LEU A 106 11.44 -3.76 8.33
CA LEU A 106 11.87 -5.15 8.49
C LEU A 106 10.75 -5.95 9.15
N PHE A 107 10.44 -7.11 8.59
CA PHE A 107 9.48 -8.06 9.13
C PHE A 107 10.21 -9.36 9.49
N LEU A 108 10.13 -9.75 10.76
CA LEU A 108 10.57 -11.04 11.24
C LEU A 108 9.58 -12.12 10.80
N LYS A 109 9.99 -13.39 10.92
CA LYS A 109 9.13 -14.53 10.62
C LYS A 109 7.85 -14.48 11.46
N GLU A 110 7.97 -14.15 12.74
CA GLU A 110 6.85 -14.06 13.67
C GLU A 110 5.83 -12.99 13.23
N ASP A 111 6.31 -11.84 12.75
CA ASP A 111 5.44 -10.77 12.25
C ASP A 111 4.60 -11.26 11.07
N ILE A 112 5.25 -11.91 10.10
CA ILE A 112 4.61 -12.47 8.90
C ILE A 112 3.57 -13.53 9.26
N LEU A 113 3.90 -14.43 10.19
CA LEU A 113 2.98 -15.46 10.65
C LEU A 113 1.76 -14.87 11.40
N ILE A 114 1.94 -13.79 12.17
CA ILE A 114 0.82 -13.09 12.81
C ILE A 114 -0.12 -12.49 11.76
N TYR A 115 0.41 -11.82 10.73
CA TYR A 115 -0.40 -11.29 9.62
C TYR A 115 -1.18 -12.40 8.89
N ALA A 116 -0.53 -13.54 8.64
CA ALA A 116 -1.16 -14.70 8.04
C ALA A 116 -2.26 -15.30 8.91
N ALA A 117 -2.00 -15.48 10.22
CA ALA A 117 -2.98 -16.03 11.17
C ALA A 117 -4.25 -15.17 11.24
N ASN A 118 -4.11 -13.85 11.21
CA ASN A 118 -5.23 -12.91 11.22
C ASN A 118 -6.05 -12.91 9.92
N SER A 119 -5.56 -13.52 8.84
CA SER A 119 -6.17 -13.41 7.51
C SER A 119 -6.67 -14.77 6.98
N ILE A 120 -5.95 -15.86 7.25
CA ILE A 120 -6.14 -17.17 6.60
C ILE A 120 -7.53 -17.79 6.78
N MET A 121 -8.24 -17.47 7.87
CA MET A 121 -9.60 -17.95 8.12
C MET A 121 -10.67 -17.10 7.46
N HIS A 122 -10.40 -15.81 7.24
CA HIS A 122 -11.38 -14.88 6.67
C HIS A 122 -11.39 -14.87 5.14
N ILE A 123 -10.27 -15.29 4.52
CA ILE A 123 -10.13 -15.30 3.06
C ILE A 123 -9.64 -16.65 2.51
N PRO A 124 -10.25 -17.79 2.89
CA PRO A 124 -9.76 -19.13 2.52
C PRO A 124 -9.68 -19.32 1.00
N GLU A 125 -10.64 -18.81 0.24
CA GLU A 125 -10.65 -18.92 -1.23
C GLU A 125 -9.48 -18.17 -1.89
N VAL A 126 -9.09 -17.03 -1.33
CA VAL A 126 -7.95 -16.24 -1.83
C VAL A 126 -6.65 -16.98 -1.56
N VAL A 127 -6.50 -17.54 -0.35
CA VAL A 127 -5.32 -18.35 0.02
C VAL A 127 -5.21 -19.56 -0.90
N GLU A 128 -6.31 -20.29 -1.11
CA GLU A 128 -6.33 -21.48 -1.95
C GLU A 128 -6.10 -21.15 -3.43
N ARG A 129 -6.42 -19.93 -3.89
CA ARG A 129 -6.06 -19.49 -5.24
C ARG A 129 -4.55 -19.37 -5.43
N PHE A 130 -3.82 -18.91 -4.42
CA PHE A 130 -2.36 -18.77 -4.50
C PHE A 130 -1.63 -20.10 -4.31
N VAL A 131 -2.00 -20.89 -3.30
CA VAL A 131 -1.21 -22.06 -2.87
C VAL A 131 -1.97 -23.39 -2.91
N GLY A 132 -3.22 -23.39 -3.37
CA GLY A 132 -4.11 -24.55 -3.35
C GLY A 132 -4.51 -24.98 -1.94
N SER A 133 -5.49 -25.89 -1.84
CA SER A 133 -5.98 -26.38 -0.54
C SER A 133 -4.89 -27.11 0.27
N LYS A 134 -3.94 -27.79 -0.40
CA LYS A 134 -2.79 -28.41 0.27
C LYS A 134 -1.82 -27.37 0.84
N GLY A 135 -1.53 -26.30 0.08
CA GLY A 135 -0.67 -25.22 0.57
C GLY A 135 -1.30 -24.51 1.76
N ARG A 136 -2.61 -24.25 1.71
CA ARG A 136 -3.35 -23.69 2.84
C ARG A 136 -3.24 -24.55 4.10
N LEU A 137 -3.38 -25.88 3.97
CA LEU A 137 -3.19 -26.80 5.10
C LEU A 137 -1.77 -26.74 5.66
N ASN A 138 -0.74 -26.71 4.80
CA ASN A 138 0.66 -26.57 5.22
C ASN A 138 0.90 -25.27 6.01
N ILE A 139 0.29 -24.16 5.58
CA ILE A 139 0.39 -22.89 6.30
C ILE A 139 -0.27 -23.00 7.69
N LEU A 140 -1.47 -23.61 7.78
CA LEU A 140 -2.13 -23.83 9.08
C LEU A 140 -1.30 -24.71 10.02
N GLU A 141 -0.65 -25.75 9.49
CA GLU A 141 0.26 -26.61 10.25
C GLU A 141 1.51 -25.84 10.70
N THR A 142 2.05 -24.98 9.85
CA THR A 142 3.18 -24.10 10.17
C THR A 142 2.82 -23.13 11.29
N LEU A 143 1.69 -22.44 11.20
CA LEU A 143 1.21 -21.54 12.26
C LEU A 143 1.09 -22.28 13.61
N LYS A 144 0.51 -23.49 13.59
CA LYS A 144 0.38 -24.33 14.78
C LYS A 144 1.74 -24.77 15.35
N ARG A 145 2.69 -25.15 14.48
CA ARG A 145 4.05 -25.57 14.88
C ARG A 145 4.83 -24.43 15.54
N GLU A 146 4.67 -23.21 15.02
CA GLU A 146 5.34 -22.01 15.51
C GLU A 146 4.60 -21.37 16.71
N GLY A 147 3.51 -21.99 17.19
CA GLY A 147 2.77 -21.51 18.36
C GLY A 147 1.94 -20.25 18.12
N VAL A 148 1.63 -19.93 16.86
CA VAL A 148 0.80 -18.78 16.49
C VAL A 148 -0.67 -19.19 16.50
N TYR A 149 -1.44 -18.58 17.40
CA TYR A 149 -2.87 -18.85 17.54
C TYR A 149 -3.68 -18.08 16.51
N ILE A 150 -4.60 -18.78 15.86
CA ILE A 150 -5.51 -18.21 14.88
C ILE A 150 -6.72 -17.66 15.65
N SER A 151 -7.03 -16.38 15.48
CA SER A 151 -8.27 -15.80 15.99
C SER A 151 -9.44 -16.26 15.12
N GLU A 152 -10.44 -16.91 15.73
CA GLU A 152 -11.71 -17.27 15.08
C GLU A 152 -12.62 -16.05 14.86
#